data_AF-A0A5A9Z3K4-F1
#
_entry.id   AF-A0A5A9Z3K4-F1
#
_cell.length_a   1.000
_cell.length_b   1.000
_cell.length_c   1.000
_cell.angle_alpha   90.00
_cell.angle_beta   90.00
_cell.angle_gamma   90.00
#
_symmetry.space_group_name_H-M   'P 1'
#
loop_
_entity.id
_entity.type
_entity.pdbx_description
1 polymer ?
#
loop_
_entity_poly.entity_id
_entity_poly.type
_entity_poly.pdbx_seq_one_letter_code
_entity_poly.pdbx_strand_id
1 'polypeptide(L)' 'MADQNWGYEFDMKELEPGQFQASYWLISPTGELTEPVLMPVSASREDALDEAQAAGKTAAASKS' A
#
# COMPACT_ATOMS: atom_id res chain seq x y z
N MET A 1 -14.87 22.90 -1.55
CA MET A 1 -14.57 21.75 -0.68
C MET A 1 -13.16 21.33 -1.07
N ALA A 2 -12.17 21.46 -0.17
CA ALA A 2 -10.83 20.95 -0.47
C ALA A 2 -10.96 19.43 -0.45
N ASP A 3 -10.65 18.78 -1.56
CA ASP A 3 -10.60 17.33 -1.67
C ASP A 3 -9.66 16.77 -0.59
N GLN A 4 -10.22 16.38 0.56
CA GLN A 4 -9.52 15.70 1.64
C GLN A 4 -9.26 14.23 1.26
N ASN A 5 -8.85 13.99 0.01
CA ASN A 5 -8.61 12.65 -0.48
C ASN A 5 -7.28 12.17 0.06
N TRP A 6 -7.33 11.10 0.84
CA TRP A 6 -6.13 10.38 1.22
C TRP A 6 -5.50 9.78 -0.03
N GLY A 7 -4.19 9.95 -0.17
CA GLY A 7 -3.38 9.23 -1.15
C GLY A 7 -2.93 7.88 -0.59
N TYR A 8 -2.27 7.10 -1.42
CA TYR A 8 -1.57 5.89 -0.99
C TYR A 8 -0.33 5.67 -1.85
N GLU A 9 0.69 5.10 -1.24
CA GLU A 9 1.90 4.61 -1.91
C GLU A 9 2.10 3.15 -1.53
N PHE A 10 2.81 2.42 -2.38
CA PHE A 10 3.17 1.03 -2.12
C PHE A 10 4.61 0.79 -2.54
N ASP A 11 5.25 -0.14 -1.85
CA ASP A 11 6.58 -0.64 -2.14
C ASP A 11 6.60 -2.15 -2.01
N MET A 12 7.60 -2.76 -2.60
CA MET A 12 7.72 -4.19 -2.62
C MET A 12 9.17 -4.61 -2.56
N LYS A 13 9.42 -5.56 -1.65
CA LYS A 13 10.74 -6.11 -1.40
C LYS A 13 10.73 -7.60 -1.66
N GLU A 14 11.71 -8.07 -2.42
CA GLU A 14 12.02 -9.50 -2.49
C GLU A 14 12.80 -9.89 -1.23
N LEU A 15 12.27 -10.83 -0.46
CA LEU A 15 12.90 -11.31 0.79
C LEU A 15 13.84 -12.46 0.51
N GLU A 16 13.34 -13.45 -0.23
CA GLU A 16 14.06 -14.62 -0.71
C GLU A 16 13.76 -14.80 -2.21
N PRO A 17 14.57 -15.54 -2.96
CA PRO A 17 14.31 -15.80 -4.38
C PRO A 17 12.90 -16.37 -4.60
N GLY A 18 12.02 -15.59 -5.23
CA GLY A 18 10.62 -15.98 -5.46
C GLY A 18 9.66 -15.72 -4.29
N GLN A 19 10.07 -14.98 -3.26
CA GLN A 19 9.21 -14.51 -2.18
C GLN A 19 9.17 -12.98 -2.15
N PHE A 20 7.99 -12.41 -2.34
CA PHE A 20 7.77 -10.98 -2.42
C PHE A 20 6.91 -10.52 -1.25
N GLN A 21 7.38 -9.51 -0.53
CA GLN A 21 6.60 -8.81 0.49
C GLN A 21 6.29 -7.41 -0.01
N ALA A 22 5.01 -7.13 -0.21
CA ALA A 22 4.55 -5.78 -0.50
C ALA A 22 4.23 -5.03 0.81
N SER A 23 4.28 -3.71 0.76
CA SER A 23 3.91 -2.81 1.85
C SER A 23 3.17 -1.62 1.26
N TYR A 24 2.23 -1.03 1.99
CA TYR A 24 1.60 0.22 1.57
C TYR A 24 1.56 1.24 2.71
N TRP A 25 1.52 2.52 2.33
CA TRP A 25 1.33 3.65 3.24
C TRP A 25 0.18 4.49 2.72
N LEU A 26 -0.49 5.19 3.63
CA LEU A 26 -1.46 6.20 3.28
C LEU A 26 -0.83 7.57 3.40
N ILE A 27 -1.16 8.44 2.45
CA ILE A 27 -0.74 9.84 2.47
C ILE A 27 -1.96 10.64 2.92
N SER A 28 -1.83 11.31 4.05
CA SER A 28 -2.87 12.23 4.53
C SER A 28 -3.01 13.43 3.58
N PRO A 29 -4.16 14.15 3.60
CA PRO A 29 -4.34 15.36 2.80
C PRO A 29 -3.33 16.48 3.10
N THR A 30 -2.66 16.44 4.26
CA THR A 30 -1.58 17.35 4.65
C THR A 30 -0.21 16.95 4.10
N GLY A 31 -0.12 15.78 3.44
CA GLY A 31 1.11 15.24 2.86
C GLY A 31 1.92 14.35 3.81
N GLU A 32 1.40 14.03 4.99
CA GLU A 32 2.07 13.15 5.95
C GLU A 32 1.80 11.67 5.63
N LEU A 33 2.87 10.87 5.60
CA LEU A 33 2.80 9.42 5.40
C LEU A 33 2.46 8.70 6.71
N THR A 34 1.57 7.72 6.65
CA THR A 34 1.32 6.80 7.77
C THR A 34 2.42 5.75 7.89
N GLU A 35 2.39 5.00 8.99
CA GLU A 35 3.22 3.81 9.13
C GLU A 35 2.94 2.79 8.00
N PRO A 36 3.97 2.06 7.54
CA PRO A 36 3.82 0.99 6.56
C PRO A 36 2.93 -0.12 7.09
N VAL A 37 1.93 -0.50 6.31
CA VAL A 37 1.21 -1.74 6.51
C VAL A 37 1.89 -2.81 5.65
N LEU A 38 2.48 -3.80 6.33
CA LEU A 38 3.13 -4.93 5.67
C LEU A 38 2.08 -5.93 5.19
N MET A 39 2.11 -6.26 3.91
CA MET A 39 1.28 -7.30 3.34
C MET A 39 1.89 -8.69 3.59
N PRO A 40 1.08 -9.76 3.55
CA PRO A 40 1.58 -11.12 3.54
C PRO A 40 2.60 -11.35 2.42
N VAL A 41 3.54 -12.26 2.66
CA VAL A 41 4.50 -12.67 1.63
C VAL A 41 3.77 -13.49 0.57
N SER A 42 3.98 -13.15 -0.68
CA SER A 42 3.40 -13.85 -1.83
C SER A 42 4.50 -14.47 -2.69
N ALA A 43 4.19 -15.62 -3.30
CA ALA A 43 5.11 -16.32 -4.21
C ALA A 43 5.17 -15.68 -5.61
N SER A 44 4.28 -14.71 -5.86
CA SER A 44 4.14 -14.01 -7.12
C SER A 44 4.25 -12.51 -6.88
N ARG A 45 5.13 -11.87 -7.65
CA ARG A 45 5.36 -10.42 -7.59
C ARG A 45 4.10 -9.64 -7.92
N GLU A 46 3.39 -10.08 -8.96
CA GLU A 46 2.19 -9.41 -9.47
C GLU A 46 1.06 -9.50 -8.46
N ASP A 47 0.83 -10.69 -7.89
CA ASP A 47 -0.21 -10.87 -6.87
C ASP A 47 0.07 -10.03 -5.61
N ALA A 48 1.33 -10.00 -5.15
CA ALA A 48 1.72 -9.16 -4.01
C ALA A 48 1.47 -7.67 -4.26
N LEU A 49 1.73 -7.18 -5.47
CA LEU A 49 1.52 -5.79 -5.85
C LEU A 49 0.03 -5.46 -5.97
N ASP A 50 -0.75 -6.31 -6.65
CA ASP A 50 -2.18 -6.12 -6.82
C ASP A 50 -2.90 -6.09 -5.48
N GLU A 51 -2.55 -6.99 -4.55
CA GLU A 51 -3.09 -7.01 -3.19
C GLU A 51 -2.75 -5.71 -2.42
N ALA A 52 -1.49 -5.27 -2.46
CA ALA A 52 -1.07 -4.05 -1.77
C ALA A 52 -1.74 -2.79 -2.34
N GLN A 53 -1.88 -2.71 -3.66
CA GLN A 53 -2.57 -1.60 -4.33
C GLN A 53 -4.06 -1.58 -4.00
N ALA A 54 -4.72 -2.74 -4.05
CA ALA A 54 -6.14 -2.85 -3.71
C ALA A 54 -6.40 -2.49 -2.23
N ALA A 55 -5.53 -2.95 -1.33
CA ALA A 55 -5.58 -2.63 0.09
C ALA A 55 -5.37 -1.13 0.34
N GLY A 56 -4.29 -0.55 -0.21
CA GLY A 56 -3.98 0.87 -0.10
C GLY A 56 -5.08 1.77 -0.63
N LYS A 57 -5.63 1.46 -1.82
CA LYS A 57 -6.76 2.18 -2.41
C LYS A 57 -8.01 2.11 -1.54
N THR A 58 -8.37 0.91 -1.06
CA THR A 58 -9.55 0.70 -0.20
C THR A 58 -9.39 1.45 1.12
N ALA A 59 -8.19 1.42 1.71
CA ALA A 59 -7.90 2.09 2.97
C ALA A 59 -7.91 3.62 2.82
N ALA A 60 -7.37 4.16 1.72
CA ALA A 60 -7.44 5.59 1.39
C ALA A 60 -8.89 6.06 1.17
N ALA A 61 -9.68 5.29 0.41
CA ALA A 61 -11.10 5.58 0.18
C ALA A 61 -11.93 5.50 1.47
N SER A 62 -11.60 4.59 2.39
CA SER A 62 -12.31 4.45 3.67
C SER A 62 -12.02 5.59 4.66
N LYS A 63 -10.95 6.36 4.45
CA LYS A 63 -10.55 7.50 5.30
C LYS A 63 -10.94 8.87 4.75
N SER A 64 -11.43 8.92 3.50
CA SER A 64 -11.86 10.13 2.79
C SER A 64 -13.36 10.36 3.01
#